data_AF-A0A354Z117-F1
#
_entry.id   AF-A0A354Z117-F1
#
_cell.length_a   1.000
_cell.length_b   1.000
_cell.length_c   1.000
_cell.angle_alpha   90.00
_cell.angle_beta   90.00
_cell.angle_gamma   90.00
#
_symmetry.space_group_name_H-M   'P 1'
#
loop_
_entity.id
_entity.type
_entity.pdbx_description
1 polymer ?
#
loop_
_entity_poly.entity_id
_entity_poly.type
_entity_poly.pdbx_seq_one_letter_code
_entity_poly.pdbx_strand_id
1 'polypeptide(L)'
;NEETMHMIDERILGLAKEGVRVVNCARGGIIKEEALLKGLESKKVLSAGLDVFEKEPAIDNPLFQFKNVVVTPHLGADTFEAQKRVG
;
A
#
# COMPACT_ATOMS: atom_id res chain seq x y z
N ASN A 1 8.32 8.55 9.52
CA ASN A 1 9.66 8.96 10.05
C ASN A 1 10.71 8.13 9.29
N GLU A 2 12.00 8.44 9.42
CA GLU A 2 13.04 7.70 8.68
C GLU A 2 13.08 6.20 9.03
N GLU A 3 12.78 5.86 10.28
CA GLU A 3 12.77 4.47 10.79
C GLU A 3 11.74 3.56 10.09
N THR A 4 10.66 4.13 9.56
CA THR A 4 9.58 3.38 8.91
C THR A 4 9.59 3.48 7.39
N MET A 5 10.46 4.30 6.82
CA MET A 5 10.60 4.46 5.39
C MET A 5 11.12 3.15 4.78
N HIS A 6 10.35 2.60 3.84
CA HIS A 6 10.61 1.34 3.14
C HIS A 6 10.86 0.16 4.09
N MET A 7 10.24 0.17 5.27
CA MET A 7 10.34 -0.92 6.24
C MET A 7 9.91 -2.26 5.61
N ILE A 8 8.92 -2.24 4.72
CA ILE A 8 8.50 -3.39 3.93
C ILE A 8 9.08 -3.29 2.52
N ASP A 9 10.24 -3.93 2.35
CA ASP A 9 11.03 -3.99 1.11
C ASP A 9 10.99 -5.39 0.46
N GLU A 10 11.76 -5.60 -0.61
CA GLU A 10 11.85 -6.87 -1.33
C GLU A 10 12.29 -8.03 -0.42
N ARG A 11 13.19 -7.75 0.54
CA ARG A 11 13.70 -8.75 1.48
C ARG A 11 12.60 -9.18 2.44
N ILE A 12 11.87 -8.24 3.03
CA ILE A 12 10.76 -8.53 3.95
C ILE A 12 9.63 -9.27 3.23
N LEU A 13 9.25 -8.82 2.03
CA LEU A 13 8.25 -9.52 1.21
C LEU A 13 8.73 -10.93 0.83
N GLY A 14 10.02 -11.12 0.56
CA GLY A 14 10.62 -12.42 0.27
C GLY A 14 10.50 -13.43 1.40
N LEU A 15 10.62 -12.97 2.65
CA LEU A 15 10.49 -13.79 3.86
C LEU A 15 9.03 -14.18 4.18
N ALA A 16 8.05 -13.48 3.60
CA ALA A 16 6.64 -13.80 3.81
C ALA A 16 6.27 -15.15 3.19
N LYS A 17 5.09 -15.68 3.56
CA LYS A 17 4.53 -16.85 2.90
C LYS A 17 4.26 -16.55 1.43
N GLU A 18 4.32 -17.60 0.60
CA GLU A 18 3.89 -17.49 -0.79
C GLU A 18 2.40 -17.13 -0.86
N GLY A 19 2.06 -16.18 -1.72
CA GLY A 19 0.69 -15.66 -1.84
C GLY A 19 0.22 -14.82 -0.64
N VAL A 20 1.14 -14.10 0.03
CA VAL A 20 0.79 -13.17 1.11
C VAL A 20 -0.15 -12.06 0.61
N ARG A 21 -0.99 -11.52 1.48
CA ARG A 21 -1.84 -10.36 1.18
C ARG A 21 -1.37 -9.17 2.00
N VAL A 22 -1.35 -7.99 1.37
CA VAL A 22 -0.80 -6.77 1.95
C VAL A 22 -1.90 -5.72 2.10
N VAL A 23 -1.93 -5.01 3.23
CA VAL A 23 -2.84 -3.87 3.45
C VAL A 23 -2.06 -2.70 4.00
N ASN A 24 -2.25 -1.50 3.45
CA ASN A 24 -1.68 -0.26 3.99
C ASN A 24 -2.68 0.88 3.98
N CYS A 25 -3.07 1.29 5.19
CA CYS A 25 -3.86 2.49 5.47
C CYS A 25 -3.14 3.42 6.46
N ALA A 26 -1.81 3.25 6.61
CA ALA A 26 -1.01 4.05 7.53
C ALA A 26 -0.41 5.26 6.80
N ARG A 27 0.67 5.08 6.05
CA ARG A 27 1.29 6.11 5.19
C ARG A 27 1.93 5.49 3.96
N GLY A 28 1.93 6.25 2.86
CA GLY A 28 2.78 5.97 1.71
C GLY A 28 4.25 5.87 2.11
N GLY A 29 5.01 5.02 1.41
CA GLY A 29 6.44 4.82 1.67
C GLY A 29 6.78 3.91 2.84
N ILE A 30 5.82 3.41 3.64
CA ILE A 30 6.11 2.31 4.59
C ILE A 30 6.41 1.01 3.83
N ILE A 31 5.64 0.76 2.78
CA ILE A 31 5.92 -0.28 1.79
C ILE A 31 6.61 0.39 0.62
N LYS A 32 7.75 -0.15 0.19
CA LYS A 32 8.40 0.26 -1.04
C LYS A 32 7.54 -0.18 -2.22
N GLU A 33 6.94 0.76 -2.96
CA GLU A 33 5.96 0.45 -4.01
C GLU A 33 6.55 -0.43 -5.12
N GLU A 34 7.81 -0.22 -5.48
CA GLU A 34 8.51 -1.06 -6.46
C GLU A 34 8.63 -2.53 -6.01
N ALA A 35 8.84 -2.76 -4.70
CA ALA A 35 8.90 -4.11 -4.14
C ALA A 35 7.53 -4.78 -4.17
N LEU A 36 6.47 -4.03 -3.86
CA LEU A 36 5.10 -4.51 -3.94
C LEU A 36 4.70 -4.86 -5.38
N LEU A 37 5.06 -4.00 -6.34
CA LEU A 37 4.84 -4.25 -7.77
C LEU A 37 5.45 -5.58 -8.21
N LYS A 38 6.75 -5.78 -7.95
CA LYS A 38 7.45 -7.04 -8.25
C LYS A 38 6.84 -8.24 -7.51
N GLY A 39 6.40 -8.03 -6.27
CA GLY A 39 5.71 -9.04 -5.47
C GLY A 39 4.39 -9.50 -6.10
N LEU A 40 3.62 -8.57 -6.67
CA LEU A 40 2.37 -8.87 -7.37
C LEU A 40 2.62 -9.56 -8.71
N GLU A 41 3.60 -9.09 -9.50
CA GLU A 41 3.98 -9.69 -10.79
C GLU A 41 4.42 -11.15 -10.63
N SER A 42 5.24 -11.42 -9.60
CA SER A 42 5.74 -12.76 -9.29
C SER A 42 4.73 -13.66 -8.57
N LYS A 43 3.56 -13.12 -8.17
CA LYS A 43 2.56 -13.76 -7.30
C LYS A 43 3.01 -14.10 -5.88
N LYS A 44 4.21 -13.64 -5.48
CA LYS A 44 4.65 -13.67 -4.08
C LYS A 44 3.63 -12.97 -3.18
N VAL A 45 3.14 -11.82 -3.65
CA VAL A 45 1.98 -11.12 -3.10
C VAL A 45 0.77 -11.47 -3.94
N LEU A 46 -0.22 -12.12 -3.33
CA LEU A 46 -1.44 -12.55 -4.02
C LEU A 46 -2.42 -11.39 -4.23
N SER A 47 -2.45 -10.41 -3.34
CA SER A 47 -3.34 -9.23 -3.45
C SER A 47 -2.90 -8.11 -2.53
N ALA A 48 -3.28 -6.87 -2.85
CA ALA A 48 -3.04 -5.71 -1.98
C ALA A 48 -4.28 -4.82 -1.81
N GLY A 49 -4.44 -4.22 -0.63
CA GLY A 49 -5.41 -3.17 -0.34
C GLY A 49 -4.68 -1.90 0.11
N LEU A 50 -4.80 -0.79 -0.62
CA LEU A 50 -4.02 0.42 -0.35
C LEU A 50 -4.92 1.65 -0.29
N ASP A 51 -4.81 2.41 0.81
CA ASP A 51 -5.44 3.73 0.93
C ASP A 51 -4.44 4.87 0.73
N VAL A 52 -3.14 4.58 0.78
CA VAL A 52 -2.05 5.57 0.81
C VAL A 52 -0.92 5.19 -0.15
N PHE A 53 -0.24 6.19 -0.70
CA PHE A 53 0.77 6.04 -1.75
C PHE A 53 2.01 6.89 -1.47
N GLU A 54 3.18 6.46 -1.95
CA GLU A 54 4.43 7.23 -1.84
C GLU A 54 4.31 8.63 -2.43
N LYS A 55 3.60 8.74 -3.55
CA LYS A 55 3.24 10.01 -4.18
C LYS A 55 1.72 10.14 -4.26
N GLU A 56 1.21 11.16 -3.59
CA GLU A 56 -0.20 11.53 -3.64
C GLU A 56 -0.37 12.92 -4.29
N PRO A 57 -1.33 13.10 -5.23
CA PRO A 57 -2.29 12.11 -5.71
C PRO A 57 -1.63 11.04 -6.61
N ALA A 58 -2.05 9.78 -6.42
CA ALA A 58 -1.62 8.65 -7.23
C ALA A 58 -2.45 8.58 -8.51
N ILE A 59 -2.02 9.29 -9.56
CA ILE A 59 -2.76 9.38 -10.83
C ILE A 59 -2.43 8.18 -11.75
N ASP A 60 -1.14 7.90 -11.96
CA ASP A 60 -0.65 6.89 -12.90
C ASP A 60 0.13 5.77 -12.20
N ASN A 61 -0.41 5.26 -11.08
CA ASN A 61 0.29 4.25 -10.31
C ASN A 61 0.20 2.87 -11.00
N PRO A 62 1.32 2.18 -11.28
CA PRO A 62 1.31 0.88 -11.95
C PRO A 62 0.57 -0.20 -11.17
N LEU A 63 0.34 -0.03 -9.86
CA LEU A 63 -0.43 -0.97 -9.06
C LEU A 63 -1.91 -1.04 -9.48
N PHE A 64 -2.42 -0.03 -10.18
CA PHE A 64 -3.82 0.03 -10.64
C PHE A 64 -4.14 -0.95 -11.78
N GLN A 65 -3.13 -1.50 -12.46
CA GLN A 65 -3.35 -2.47 -13.55
C GLN A 65 -3.76 -3.87 -13.02
N PHE A 66 -3.58 -4.13 -11.74
CA PHE A 66 -3.81 -5.43 -11.12
C PHE A 66 -5.25 -5.58 -10.64
N LYS A 67 -5.99 -6.57 -11.18
CA LYS A 67 -7.37 -6.88 -10.75
C LYS A 67 -7.49 -7.33 -9.28
N ASN A 68 -6.38 -7.79 -8.71
CA ASN A 68 -6.23 -8.24 -7.32
C ASN A 68 -5.67 -7.14 -6.41
N VAL A 69 -5.71 -5.89 -6.84
CA VAL A 69 -5.37 -4.72 -6.03
C VAL A 69 -6.61 -3.85 -5.90
N VAL A 70 -6.96 -3.50 -4.67
CA VAL A 70 -8.07 -2.59 -4.35
C VAL A 70 -7.48 -1.34 -3.73
N VAL A 71 -7.94 -0.18 -4.17
CA VAL A 71 -7.42 1.09 -3.68
C VAL A 71 -8.50 2.11 -3.36
N THR A 72 -8.20 3.01 -2.44
CA THR A 72 -8.98 4.21 -2.13
C THR A 72 -8.06 5.44 -2.06
N PRO A 73 -8.56 6.64 -2.39
CA PRO A 73 -7.73 7.86 -2.42
C PRO A 73 -7.61 8.50 -1.03
N HIS A 74 -6.89 7.88 -0.10
CA HIS A 74 -6.59 8.38 1.25
C HIS A 74 -7.85 8.79 2.04
N LEU A 75 -8.79 7.86 2.12
CA LEU A 75 -10.12 8.06 2.71
C LEU A 75 -10.21 7.56 4.16
N GLY A 76 -9.14 7.04 4.75
CA GLY A 76 -9.17 6.45 6.10
C GLY A 76 -9.72 7.37 7.19
N ALA A 77 -9.58 8.70 7.03
CA ALA A 77 -10.15 9.70 7.94
C ALA A 77 -11.35 10.46 7.34
N ASP A 78 -11.75 10.17 6.10
CA ASP A 78 -12.79 10.89 5.37
C ASP A 78 -14.19 10.30 5.63
N THR A 79 -14.59 10.36 6.90
CA THR A 79 -15.96 10.05 7.32
C THR A 79 -16.56 11.25 8.03
N PHE A 80 -17.88 11.41 7.97
CA PHE A 80 -18.58 12.55 8.56
C PHE A 80 -18.28 12.71 10.05
N GLU A 81 -18.26 11.60 10.79
CA GLU A 81 -18.00 11.55 12.22
C GLU A 81 -16.54 11.89 12.54
N ALA A 82 -15.59 11.40 11.73
CA ALA A 82 -14.17 11.70 11.93
C ALA A 82 -13.85 13.17 11.66
N GLN A 83 -14.36 13.71 10.54
CA GLN A 83 -14.17 15.12 10.19
C GLN A 83 -14.78 16.08 11.22
N LYS A 84 -15.85 15.68 11.91
CA LYS A 84 -16.42 16.46 13.02
C LYS A 84 -15.60 16.41 14.32
N ARG A 85 -14.78 15.38 14.51
CA ARG A 85 -13.95 15.21 15.72
C ARG A 85 -12.53 15.71 15.53
N VAL A 86 -12.05 15.73 14.29
CA VAL A 86 -10.70 16.19 13.96
C VAL A 86 -10.65 17.71 14.06
N GLY A 87 -9.67 18.22 14.79
CA GLY A 87 -9.43 19.63 15.09
C GLY A 87 -7.98 19.81 15.50
#